data_AF-A0A645J3X3-F1
#
_entry.id   AF-A0A645J3X3-F1
#
_cell.length_a   1.000
_cell.length_b   1.000
_cell.length_c   1.000
_cell.angle_alpha   90.00
_cell.angle_beta   90.00
_cell.angle_gamma   90.00
#
_symmetry.space_group_name_H-M   'P 1'
#
loop_
_entity.id
_entity.type
_entity.pdbx_description
1 polymer ?
#
loop_
_entity_poly.entity_id
_entity_poly.type
_entity_poly.pdbx_seq_one_letter_code
_entity_poly.pdbx_strand_id
1 'polypeptide(L)'
;MNTSRFRSAISQAFASELGLIDVDDLLWFQAESENEELKAPVVEVKFRLKGKIIRTQMIVTKKLNKRQHKIELGRKDLKDFVIRFEE
;
A
#
# COMPACT_ATOMS: atom_id res chain seq x y z
N MET A 1 10.73 -3.16 -0.77
CA MET A 1 10.48 -1.78 -1.26
C MET A 1 10.28 -1.88 -2.76
N ASN A 2 9.26 -1.25 -3.34
CA ASN A 2 8.98 -1.34 -4.77
C ASN A 2 9.03 0.05 -5.41
N THR A 3 10.18 0.37 -6.02
CA THR A 3 10.45 1.69 -6.58
C THR A 3 9.72 1.96 -7.89
N SER A 4 9.12 0.94 -8.53
CA SER A 4 8.28 1.15 -9.72
C SER A 4 6.92 1.74 -9.35
N ARG A 5 6.42 1.48 -8.13
CA ARG A 5 5.12 2.01 -7.65
C ARG A 5 5.23 3.44 -7.12
N PHE A 6 4.31 4.29 -7.58
CA PHE A 6 4.16 5.64 -7.04
C PHE A 6 3.48 5.64 -5.66
N ARG A 7 2.38 4.89 -5.50
CA ARG A 7 1.64 4.73 -4.23
C ARG A 7 2.02 3.43 -3.52
N SER A 8 1.95 3.42 -2.19
CA SER A 8 2.13 2.21 -1.40
C SER A 8 0.95 1.25 -1.56
N ALA A 9 1.20 -0.03 -1.28
CA ALA A 9 0.21 -1.09 -1.36
C ALA A 9 0.27 -2.02 -0.15
N ILE A 10 -0.88 -2.56 0.22
CA ILE A 10 -1.05 -3.54 1.30
C ILE A 10 -1.76 -4.80 0.77
N SER A 11 -1.31 -5.95 1.24
CA SER A 11 -1.95 -7.25 1.02
C SER A 11 -3.39 -7.22 1.51
N GLN A 12 -4.34 -7.70 0.70
CA GLN A 12 -5.74 -7.79 1.12
C GLN A 12 -5.91 -8.64 2.38
N ALA A 13 -5.22 -9.78 2.45
CA ALA A 13 -5.30 -10.67 3.62
C ALA A 13 -4.83 -9.95 4.89
N PHE A 14 -3.74 -9.18 4.78
CA PHE A 14 -3.16 -8.48 5.92
C PHE A 14 -3.99 -7.25 6.32
N ALA A 15 -4.55 -6.52 5.35
CA ALA A 15 -5.47 -5.42 5.63
C ALA A 15 -6.74 -5.92 6.33
N SER A 16 -7.23 -7.12 5.99
CA SER A 16 -8.37 -7.75 6.66
C SER A 16 -8.03 -8.17 8.09
N GLU A 17 -6.86 -8.77 8.30
CA GLU A 17 -6.35 -9.15 9.64
C GLU A 17 -6.23 -7.93 10.57
N LEU A 18 -5.80 -6.79 10.02
CA LEU A 18 -5.70 -5.53 10.77
C LEU A 18 -7.04 -4.80 10.96
N GLY A 19 -8.14 -5.32 10.41
CA GLY A 19 -9.45 -4.65 10.44
C GLY A 19 -9.49 -3.34 9.64
N LEU A 20 -8.60 -3.18 8.65
CA LEU A 20 -8.51 -1.96 7.81
C LEU A 20 -9.49 -1.99 6.63
N ILE A 21 -10.03 -3.16 6.31
CA ILE A 21 -11.06 -3.33 5.30
C ILE A 21 -12.27 -3.96 5.98
N ASP A 22 -13.37 -3.23 5.96
CA ASP A 22 -14.69 -3.83 6.11
C ASP A 22 -15.30 -3.95 4.71
N VAL A 23 -15.82 -5.13 4.38
CA VAL A 23 -16.42 -5.39 3.07
C VAL A 23 -17.70 -4.55 2.90
N ASP A 24 -18.34 -4.18 4.00
CA ASP A 24 -19.59 -3.41 4.01
C ASP A 24 -19.38 -1.88 4.00
N ASP A 25 -18.14 -1.39 4.17
CA ASP A 25 -17.81 0.05 4.32
C ASP A 25 -16.79 0.58 3.29
N LEU A 26 -16.63 -0.11 2.15
CA LEU A 26 -15.69 0.31 1.11
C LEU A 26 -16.24 1.49 0.27
N LEU A 27 -15.94 2.70 0.72
CA LEU A 27 -16.39 3.97 0.10
C LEU A 27 -15.55 4.42 -1.11
N TRP A 28 -14.32 3.90 -1.30
CA TRP A 28 -13.41 4.43 -2.31
C TRP A 28 -12.61 3.36 -3.06
N PHE A 29 -12.63 3.46 -4.38
CA PHE A 29 -11.90 2.59 -5.29
C PHE A 29 -11.05 3.41 -6.25
N GLN A 30 -9.85 2.90 -6.57
CA GLN A 30 -8.94 3.52 -7.53
C GLN A 30 -8.60 2.54 -8.65
N ALA A 31 -8.59 3.01 -9.89
CA ALA A 31 -8.12 2.21 -11.03
C ALA A 31 -6.64 1.86 -10.84
N GLU A 32 -6.27 0.58 -10.94
CA GLU A 32 -4.87 0.19 -11.07
C GLU A 32 -4.38 0.58 -12.47
N SER A 33 -3.27 1.30 -12.55
CA SER A 33 -2.67 1.82 -13.81
C SER A 33 -2.25 0.75 -14.83
N GLU A 34 -2.33 -0.53 -14.48
CA GLU A 34 -2.06 -1.67 -15.39
C GLU A 34 -3.33 -2.27 -16.02
N ASN A 35 -4.53 -1.96 -15.48
CA ASN A 35 -5.82 -2.41 -16.00
C ASN A 35 -6.90 -1.46 -15.47
N GLU A 36 -7.34 -0.50 -16.29
CA GLU A 36 -8.32 0.53 -15.92
C GLU A 36 -9.66 -0.04 -15.42
N GLU A 37 -9.95 -1.31 -15.76
CA GLU A 37 -11.15 -2.05 -15.33
C GLU A 37 -11.06 -2.59 -13.88
N LEU A 38 -9.86 -2.69 -13.30
CA LEU A 38 -9.66 -3.21 -11.94
C LEU A 38 -9.61 -2.05 -10.93
N LYS A 39 -10.78 -1.72 -10.41
CA LYS A 39 -10.97 -0.85 -9.25
C LYS A 39 -10.46 -1.56 -7.99
N ALA A 40 -9.34 -1.10 -7.43
CA ALA A 40 -8.78 -1.60 -6.18
C ALA A 40 -9.25 -0.73 -4.99
N PRO A 41 -9.64 -1.35 -3.86
CA PRO A 41 -9.93 -0.63 -2.63
C PRO A 41 -8.73 0.19 -2.16
N VAL A 42 -9.01 1.32 -1.50
CA VAL A 42 -7.98 2.16 -0.89
C VAL A 42 -8.27 2.30 0.59
N VAL A 43 -7.26 2.06 1.43
CA VAL A 43 -7.35 2.19 2.89
C VAL A 43 -6.36 3.22 3.40
N GLU A 44 -6.73 3.91 4.47
CA GLU A 44 -5.80 4.78 5.18
C GLU A 44 -4.97 3.96 6.18
N VAL A 45 -3.65 4.15 6.14
CA VAL A 45 -2.70 3.44 7.01
C VAL A 45 -1.83 4.45 7.73
N LYS A 46 -1.69 4.26 9.04
CA LYS A 46 -0.72 4.95 9.87
C LYS A 46 0.39 3.98 10.25
N PHE A 47 1.62 4.23 9.84
CA PHE A 47 2.77 3.39 10.16
C PHE A 47 3.96 4.20 10.67
N ARG A 48 4.87 3.54 11.38
CA ARG A 48 6.10 4.15 11.91
C ARG A 48 7.31 3.68 11.11
N LEU A 49 8.10 4.61 10.60
CA LEU A 49 9.34 4.33 9.88
C LEU A 49 10.46 5.26 10.38
N LYS A 50 11.56 4.69 10.89
CA LYS A 50 12.73 5.43 11.42
C LYS A 50 12.33 6.61 12.34
N GLY A 51 11.42 6.34 13.29
CA GLY A 51 10.95 7.34 14.27
C GLY A 51 9.88 8.32 13.75
N LYS A 52 9.60 8.36 12.45
CA LYS A 52 8.52 9.18 11.87
C LYS A 52 7.22 8.39 11.81
N ILE A 53 6.11 9.04 12.13
CA ILE A 53 4.76 8.51 11.92
C ILE A 53 4.26 9.04 10.57
N ILE A 54 3.89 8.14 9.68
CA ILE A 54 3.40 8.46 8.34
C ILE A 54 1.94 8.02 8.26
N ARG A 55 1.07 8.94 7.85
CA ARG A 55 -0.34 8.67 7.53
C ARG A 55 -0.48 8.76 6.02
N THR A 56 -0.88 7.67 5.38
CA THR A 56 -0.98 7.61 3.91
C THR A 56 -2.10 6.68 3.47
N GLN A 57 -2.46 6.79 2.19
CA GLN A 57 -3.41 5.90 1.53
C GLN A 57 -2.64 4.78 0.83
N MET A 58 -3.05 3.54 1.08
CA MET A 58 -2.48 2.35 0.44
C MET A 58 -3.54 1.67 -0.42
N ILE A 59 -3.11 1.20 -1.60
CA ILE A 59 -3.94 0.36 -2.46
C ILE A 59 -3.98 -1.05 -1.87
N VAL A 60 -5.16 -1.63 -1.78
CA VAL A 60 -5.35 -3.02 -1.38
C VAL A 60 -5.18 -3.92 -2.59
N THR A 61 -4.31 -4.93 -2.49
CA THR A 61 -4.06 -5.85 -3.61
C THR A 61 -3.95 -7.31 -3.18
N LYS A 62 -4.49 -8.21 -4.00
CA LYS A 62 -4.31 -9.67 -3.86
C LYS A 62 -2.89 -10.12 -4.25
N LYS A 63 -2.17 -9.32 -5.06
CA LYS A 63 -0.81 -9.62 -5.56
C LYS A 63 0.18 -9.87 -4.41
N LEU A 64 0.00 -9.20 -3.26
CA LEU A 64 0.89 -9.32 -2.09
C LEU A 64 0.51 -10.44 -1.12
N ASN A 65 -0.68 -11.06 -1.25
CA ASN A 65 -1.12 -12.12 -0.34
C ASN A 65 -0.12 -13.29 -0.31
N LYS A 66 0.42 -13.64 -1.48
CA LYS A 66 1.38 -14.75 -1.67
C LYS A 66 2.85 -14.35 -1.48
N ARG A 67 3.16 -13.06 -1.33
CA ARG A 67 4.54 -12.56 -1.17
C ARG A 67 4.98 -12.60 0.29
N GLN A 68 6.29 -12.65 0.54
CA GLN A 68 6.84 -12.55 1.90
C GLN A 68 6.48 -11.20 2.54
N HIS A 69 6.71 -10.10 1.82
CA HIS A 69 6.35 -8.77 2.27
C HIS A 69 4.88 -8.47 1.98
N LYS A 70 4.12 -8.18 3.04
CA LYS A 70 2.68 -7.87 2.95
C LYS A 70 2.39 -6.40 2.66
N ILE A 71 3.41 -5.54 2.71
CA ILE A 71 3.35 -4.11 2.40
C ILE A 71 4.47 -3.78 1.42
N GLU A 72 4.15 -3.01 0.39
CA GLU A 72 5.12 -2.35 -0.50
C GLU A 72 5.02 -0.84 -0.32
N LEU A 73 6.13 -0.21 0.09
CA LEU A 73 6.22 1.24 0.15
C LEU A 73 6.55 1.81 -1.23
N GLY A 74 5.71 2.72 -1.70
CA GLY A 74 5.87 3.44 -2.97
C GLY A 74 6.64 4.74 -2.80
N ARG A 75 7.06 5.34 -3.93
CA ARG A 75 7.90 6.56 -3.94
C ARG A 75 7.30 7.74 -3.18
N LYS A 76 5.96 7.91 -3.22
CA LYS A 76 5.27 9.02 -2.54
C LYS A 76 5.51 9.03 -1.03
N ASP A 77 5.51 7.85 -0.40
CA ASP A 77 5.63 7.71 1.06
C ASP A 77 7.08 7.63 1.54
N LEU A 78 8.00 7.52 0.58
CA LEU A 78 9.43 7.45 0.82
C LEU A 78 10.16 8.78 0.55
N LYS A 79 9.46 9.80 0.05
CA LYS A 79 10.04 11.08 -0.39
C LYS A 79 10.90 11.79 0.68
N ASP A 80 10.60 11.58 1.96
CA ASP A 80 11.27 12.25 3.09
C ASP A 80 12.38 11.37 3.71
N PHE A 81 12.79 10.31 3.00
CA PHE A 81 13.85 9.39 3.39
C PHE A 81 14.91 9.34 2.29
N VAL A 82 16.18 9.40 2.70
CA VAL A 82 17.30 9.15 1.80
C VAL A 82 17.39 7.66 1.57
N ILE A 83 17.01 7.21 0.38
CA ILE A 83 17.12 5.81 -0.04
C ILE A 83 18.35 5.71 -0.92
N ARG A 84 19.35 4.96 -0.46
CA ARG A 84 20.52 4.59 -1.26
C ARG A 84 20.30 3.19 -1.82
N PHE A 85 20.65 3.01 -3.09
CA PHE A 85 20.77 1.70 -3.71
C PHE A 85 22.24 1.31 -3.60
N GLU A 86 22.52 0.20 -2.94
CA GLU A 86 23.80 -0.48 -3.15
C GLU A 86 23.61 -1.30 -4.44
N GLU A 87 24.45 -1.04 -5.44
CA GLU A 87 24.52 -1.82 -6.69
C GLU A 87 25.02 -3.24 -6.44
#